data_AF-A0AAD9Y121-F1
#
_entry.id   AF-A0AAD9Y121-F1
#
_cell.length_a   1.000
_cell.length_b   1.000
_cell.length_c   1.000
_cell.angle_alpha   90.00
_cell.angle_beta   90.00
_cell.angle_gamma   90.00
#
_symmetry.space_group_name_H-M   'P 1'
#
loop_
_entity.id
_entity.type
_entity.pdbx_description
1 polymer ?
#
loop_
_entity_poly.entity_id
_entity_poly.type
_entity_poly.pdbx_seq_one_letter_code
_entity_poly.pdbx_strand_id
1 'polypeptide(L)'
;MAQNLPVLVSRYRKQMQLPSAVSRQHPCRNPLSVAIHDLFFLADPMFTSCRRASLLIRSTISSLRQSSFCTTSPLLSPFSSPRTSTSTTVTPQLYYARAMSSSAVSLVESAKKAAAYRAVDEHLDASARFVGIGSGSTVVYVVDAIAAKGPSFWSNMTFFPTGSQSKGLIRAAGLRLCNLDERPLGPDGKLVALDVVFDGADEVDADLNCIKGGGACLLQEKLVAIAAKKFVVVA
;
A
#
# COMPACT_ATOMS: atom_id res chain seq x y z
N MET A 1 -16.41 29.65 5.07
CA MET A 1 -14.98 29.82 5.41
C MET A 1 -14.28 28.52 5.07
N ALA A 2 -13.53 28.48 3.96
CA ALA A 2 -12.77 27.30 3.58
C ALA A 2 -11.58 27.17 4.54
N GLN A 3 -11.55 26.13 5.35
CA GLN A 3 -10.41 25.83 6.21
C GLN A 3 -9.25 25.41 5.31
N ASN A 4 -8.09 26.04 5.48
CA ASN A 4 -6.83 25.71 4.80
C ASN A 4 -6.36 24.30 5.23
N LEU A 5 -6.95 23.25 4.64
CA LEU A 5 -6.47 21.87 4.77
C LEU A 5 -5.25 21.69 3.86
N PRO A 6 -4.03 21.51 4.38
CA PRO A 6 -2.82 21.43 3.56
C PRO A 6 -2.90 20.27 2.57
N VAL A 7 -2.78 20.54 1.27
CA VAL A 7 -2.52 19.51 0.25
C VAL A 7 -1.01 19.31 0.20
N LEU A 8 -0.54 18.10 0.50
CA LEU A 8 0.88 17.79 0.58
C LEU A 8 1.36 17.19 -0.75
N VAL A 9 2.25 17.92 -1.43
CA VAL A 9 2.87 17.47 -2.69
C VAL A 9 4.23 16.86 -2.38
N SER A 10 4.29 15.54 -2.28
CA SER A 10 5.55 14.83 -2.07
C SER A 10 6.36 14.76 -3.37
N ARG A 11 7.60 15.28 -3.35
CA ARG A 11 8.58 15.04 -4.42
C ARG A 11 9.25 13.70 -4.17
N TYR A 12 8.67 12.61 -4.69
CA TYR A 12 9.21 11.25 -4.60
C TYR A 12 10.66 11.08 -5.11
N ARG A 13 11.19 12.07 -5.85
CA ARG A 13 12.50 12.00 -6.51
C ARG A 13 13.72 12.00 -5.57
N LYS A 14 13.59 12.39 -4.29
CA LYS A 14 14.75 12.43 -3.37
C LYS A 14 15.15 11.07 -2.79
N GLN A 15 14.24 10.09 -2.70
CA GLN A 15 14.54 8.80 -2.05
C GLN A 15 15.26 7.78 -2.94
N MET A 16 15.47 8.06 -4.24
CA MET A 16 16.20 7.17 -5.16
C MET A 16 17.29 7.89 -5.97
N GLN A 17 18.06 8.79 -5.36
CA GLN A 17 19.43 8.98 -5.87
C GLN A 17 20.23 7.73 -5.51
N LEU A 18 20.17 6.73 -6.40
CA LEU A 18 21.21 5.70 -6.45
C LEU A 18 22.56 6.44 -6.50
N PRO A 19 23.54 6.09 -5.66
CA PRO A 19 24.87 6.69 -5.76
C PRO A 19 25.34 6.54 -7.21
N SER A 20 25.77 7.64 -7.82
CA SER A 20 26.36 7.63 -9.15
C SER A 20 27.38 6.50 -9.20
N ALA A 21 27.13 5.50 -10.05
CA ALA A 21 28.03 4.38 -10.20
C ALA A 21 29.41 4.94 -10.55
N VAL A 22 30.34 4.88 -9.58
CA VAL A 22 31.75 5.11 -9.85
C VAL A 22 32.15 4.00 -10.81
N SER A 23 32.38 4.38 -12.07
CA SER A 23 32.88 3.49 -13.11
C SER A 23 34.26 2.98 -12.70
N ARG A 24 34.30 1.87 -11.95
CA ARG A 24 35.52 1.06 -11.83
C ARG A 24 35.55 0.17 -13.07
N GLN A 25 36.30 0.61 -14.07
CA GLN A 25 36.68 -0.24 -15.17
C GLN A 25 37.53 -1.39 -14.62
N HIS A 26 36.96 -2.59 -14.52
CA HIS A 26 37.73 -3.82 -14.42
C HIS A 26 37.68 -4.52 -15.77
N PRO A 27 38.83 -4.81 -16.40
CA PRO A 27 38.87 -5.45 -17.69
C PRO A 27 38.63 -6.95 -17.54
N CYS A 28 37.95 -7.52 -18.53
CA CYS A 28 37.77 -8.95 -18.82
C CYS A 28 36.70 -9.70 -18.01
N ARG A 29 35.51 -9.87 -18.61
CA ARG A 29 34.78 -11.16 -18.72
C ARG A 29 33.66 -11.09 -19.78
N ASN A 30 33.49 -12.18 -20.52
CA ASN A 30 32.65 -12.37 -21.71
C ASN A 30 31.14 -12.06 -21.50
N PRO A 31 30.41 -11.62 -22.54
CA PRO A 31 28.98 -11.43 -22.50
C PRO A 31 28.30 -12.75 -22.86
N LEU A 32 27.69 -13.47 -21.90
CA LEU A 32 26.61 -14.47 -22.11
C LEU A 32 26.19 -15.24 -20.83
N SER A 33 26.54 -14.81 -19.61
CA SER A 33 26.13 -15.54 -18.39
C SER A 33 25.87 -14.65 -17.16
N VAL A 34 25.11 -13.56 -17.32
CA VAL A 34 24.50 -12.89 -16.16
C VAL A 34 23.05 -12.58 -16.49
N ALA A 35 22.22 -13.61 -16.44
CA ALA A 35 20.78 -13.47 -16.35
C ALA A 35 20.34 -14.31 -15.15
N ILE A 36 19.53 -13.69 -14.29
CA ILE A 36 18.86 -14.30 -13.13
C ILE A 36 19.80 -14.59 -11.95
N HIS A 37 20.27 -13.53 -11.26
CA HIS A 37 20.47 -13.61 -9.80
C HIS A 37 20.58 -12.27 -9.06
N ASP A 38 20.43 -11.11 -9.72
CA ASP A 38 20.55 -9.79 -9.07
C ASP A 38 19.21 -9.05 -8.94
N LEU A 39 18.17 -9.75 -8.49
CA LEU A 39 16.90 -9.11 -8.08
C LEU A 39 16.39 -9.67 -6.76
N PHE A 40 17.29 -9.91 -5.80
CA PHE A 40 16.89 -10.33 -4.46
C PHE A 40 18.01 -10.10 -3.43
N PHE A 41 18.46 -8.86 -3.22
CA PHE A 41 19.01 -8.38 -1.94
C PHE A 41 19.46 -6.92 -2.07
N LEU A 42 18.60 -5.97 -1.73
CA LEU A 42 19.05 -4.69 -1.17
C LEU A 42 18.13 -4.40 0.01
N ALA A 43 18.60 -4.87 1.17
CA ALA A 43 18.04 -4.57 2.47
C ALA A 43 18.21 -3.08 2.76
N ASP A 44 17.12 -2.43 3.16
CA ASP A 44 17.08 -1.09 3.74
C ASP A 44 17.89 -1.07 5.06
N PRO A 45 18.82 -0.12 5.30
CA PRO A 45 19.60 -0.04 6.53
C PRO A 45 18.84 0.69 7.65
N MET A 46 17.54 0.45 7.81
CA MET A 46 16.70 1.03 8.88
C MET A 46 16.05 -0.03 9.79
N PHE A 47 16.37 -1.32 9.60
CA PHE A 47 15.77 -2.43 10.36
C PHE A 47 16.74 -3.09 11.36
N THR A 48 17.60 -2.31 12.02
CA THR A 48 18.59 -2.82 13.01
C THR A 48 18.36 -2.35 14.45
N SER A 49 17.12 -2.04 14.84
CA SER A 49 16.79 -1.78 16.26
C SER A 49 15.54 -2.53 16.74
N CYS A 50 15.38 -3.79 16.32
CA CYS A 50 14.44 -4.70 16.98
C CYS A 50 14.88 -6.17 16.81
N ARG A 51 16.02 -6.52 17.40
CA ARG A 51 16.43 -7.92 17.62
C ARG A 51 16.55 -8.19 19.11
N ARG A 52 15.41 -8.44 19.75
CA ARG A 52 15.36 -9.23 20.99
C ARG A 52 13.93 -9.74 21.21
N ALA A 53 13.61 -10.85 20.56
CA ALA A 53 12.67 -11.85 21.08
C ALA A 53 12.73 -13.11 20.19
N SER A 54 13.28 -14.19 20.75
CA SER A 54 13.07 -15.64 20.50
C SER A 54 12.38 -16.05 19.19
N LEU A 55 12.97 -16.79 18.24
CA LEU A 55 13.55 -18.14 18.32
C LEU A 55 12.70 -19.12 19.16
N LEU A 56 11.76 -19.82 18.51
CA LEU A 56 11.63 -21.30 18.53
C LEU A 56 10.46 -21.76 17.64
N ILE A 57 10.55 -23.02 17.21
CA ILE A 57 9.59 -23.82 16.43
C ILE A 57 9.85 -23.87 14.91
N ARG A 58 10.81 -24.73 14.52
CA ARG A 58 10.74 -25.58 13.31
C ARG A 58 11.59 -26.84 13.47
N SER A 59 10.92 -27.97 13.72
CA SER A 59 11.27 -29.36 13.35
C SER A 59 10.18 -30.23 13.98
N THR A 60 9.48 -31.17 13.33
CA THR A 60 9.88 -32.08 12.26
C THR A 60 8.59 -32.76 11.76
N ILE A 61 8.40 -32.88 10.44
CA ILE A 61 7.48 -33.88 9.84
C ILE A 61 8.38 -34.89 9.13
N SER A 62 8.43 -36.11 9.65
CA SER A 62 8.84 -37.28 8.87
C SER A 62 8.19 -38.52 9.46
N SER A 63 7.23 -39.07 8.71
CA SER A 63 6.97 -40.48 8.48
C SER A 63 7.46 -41.49 9.52
N LEU A 64 6.53 -42.23 10.13
CA LEU A 64 6.64 -43.68 10.27
C LEU A 64 5.24 -44.29 10.46
N ARG A 65 4.91 -45.19 9.53
CA ARG A 65 3.75 -46.09 9.51
C ARG A 65 4.13 -47.41 10.18
N GLN A 66 3.11 -48.06 10.76
CA GLN A 66 2.92 -49.51 11.01
C GLN A 66 3.69 -50.20 12.15
N SER A 67 2.93 -50.65 13.16
CA SER A 67 2.69 -52.08 13.54
C SER A 67 1.99 -52.13 14.92
N SER A 68 0.77 -52.67 15.03
CA SER A 68 0.41 -54.07 15.34
C SER A 68 0.39 -54.41 16.84
N PHE A 69 -0.84 -54.56 17.37
CA PHE A 69 -1.32 -55.60 18.31
C PHE A 69 -0.60 -55.90 19.64
N CYS A 70 -1.33 -55.71 20.76
CA CYS A 70 -1.87 -56.77 21.67
C CYS A 70 -1.99 -56.32 23.14
N THR A 71 -3.22 -56.48 23.68
CA THR A 71 -3.61 -56.98 25.04
C THR A 71 -2.78 -56.53 26.26
N THR A 72 -3.32 -56.02 27.38
CA THR A 72 -4.40 -56.56 28.24
C THR A 72 -4.65 -55.55 29.38
N SER A 73 -5.90 -55.34 29.80
CA SER A 73 -6.28 -54.75 31.11
C SER A 73 -5.96 -55.75 32.26
N PRO A 74 -6.13 -55.49 33.60
CA PRO A 74 -7.02 -54.47 34.19
C PRO A 74 -6.68 -53.90 35.62
N LEU A 75 -7.62 -53.06 36.12
CA LEU A 75 -8.14 -52.89 37.49
C LEU A 75 -7.56 -51.87 38.51
N LEU A 76 -8.55 -51.24 39.20
CA LEU A 76 -8.60 -50.54 40.52
C LEU A 76 -8.01 -49.12 40.60
N SER A 77 -8.60 -48.10 41.26
CA SER A 77 -9.91 -47.81 41.88
C SER A 77 -9.88 -46.29 42.29
N PRO A 78 -10.95 -45.68 42.82
CA PRO A 78 -11.16 -44.23 42.80
C PRO A 78 -10.65 -43.52 44.06
N PHE A 79 -10.22 -42.26 43.94
CA PHE A 79 -10.14 -41.36 45.10
C PHE A 79 -10.63 -39.96 44.77
N SER A 80 -11.71 -39.61 45.46
CA SER A 80 -12.35 -38.30 45.49
C SER A 80 -11.55 -37.31 46.35
N SER A 81 -11.45 -36.06 45.90
CA SER A 81 -11.96 -34.90 46.65
C SER A 81 -11.68 -33.57 45.92
N PRO A 82 -12.58 -32.57 46.06
CA PRO A 82 -12.52 -31.31 45.34
C PRO A 82 -11.62 -30.30 46.06
N ARG A 83 -10.84 -29.52 45.32
CA ARG A 83 -10.20 -28.31 45.85
C ARG A 83 -10.82 -27.11 45.16
N THR A 84 -11.63 -26.40 45.93
CA THR A 84 -12.22 -25.08 45.67
C THR A 84 -11.12 -24.10 45.29
N SER A 85 -11.04 -23.72 44.01
CA SER A 85 -10.32 -22.54 43.57
C SER A 85 -11.31 -21.39 43.43
N THR A 86 -11.11 -20.37 44.26
CA THR A 86 -11.79 -19.08 44.17
C THR A 86 -11.51 -18.45 42.81
N SER A 87 -12.51 -18.45 41.93
CA SER A 87 -12.52 -17.72 40.67
C SER A 87 -12.57 -16.21 40.97
N THR A 88 -11.41 -15.55 40.97
CA THR A 88 -11.36 -14.09 40.83
C THR A 88 -11.71 -13.78 39.38
N THR A 89 -12.95 -13.39 39.14
CA THR A 89 -13.39 -12.86 37.85
C THR A 89 -12.67 -11.53 37.60
N VAL A 90 -11.55 -11.57 36.89
CA VAL A 90 -10.98 -10.39 36.25
C VAL A 90 -11.84 -10.13 35.02
N THR A 91 -12.72 -9.13 35.12
CA THR A 91 -13.42 -8.57 33.98
C THR A 91 -12.39 -7.96 33.03
N PRO A 92 -12.33 -8.35 31.75
CA PRO A 92 -11.67 -7.53 30.76
C PRO A 92 -12.62 -6.37 30.44
N GLN A 93 -12.63 -5.34 31.29
CA GLN A 93 -12.79 -3.99 30.77
C GLN A 93 -11.68 -3.80 29.72
N LEU A 94 -11.98 -3.12 28.62
CA LEU A 94 -11.06 -2.79 27.52
C LEU A 94 -11.07 -3.74 26.31
N TYR A 95 -12.24 -4.24 25.91
CA TYR A 95 -12.51 -4.40 24.47
C TYR A 95 -12.67 -3.00 23.87
N TYR A 96 -11.54 -2.45 23.42
CA TYR A 96 -11.34 -1.15 22.78
C TYR A 96 -12.04 -1.07 21.40
N ALA A 97 -13.34 -1.37 21.34
CA ALA A 97 -14.16 -1.09 20.17
C ALA A 97 -15.14 0.02 20.53
N ARG A 98 -14.59 1.21 20.78
CA ARG A 98 -15.39 2.42 20.78
C ARG A 98 -15.82 2.63 19.34
N ALA A 99 -17.04 2.17 19.02
CA ALA A 99 -17.74 2.56 17.81
C ALA A 99 -17.61 4.08 17.66
N MET A 100 -16.89 4.52 16.64
CA MET A 100 -16.78 5.93 16.27
C MET A 100 -18.22 6.48 16.18
N SER A 101 -18.50 7.61 16.84
CA SER A 101 -19.83 8.21 16.74
C SER A 101 -20.12 8.57 15.29
N SER A 102 -21.38 8.48 14.87
CA SER A 102 -21.80 8.83 13.49
C SER A 102 -21.34 10.22 13.06
N SER A 103 -21.19 11.15 14.02
CA SER A 103 -20.64 12.48 13.81
C SER A 103 -19.12 12.52 13.54
N ALA A 104 -18.33 11.64 14.15
CA ALA A 104 -16.89 11.57 13.90
C ALA A 104 -16.59 10.96 12.53
N VAL A 105 -17.34 9.91 12.15
CA VAL A 105 -17.26 9.30 10.81
C VAL A 105 -17.62 10.34 9.74
N SER A 106 -18.68 11.14 9.96
CA SER A 106 -19.05 12.18 8.98
C SER A 106 -18.02 13.30 8.85
N LEU A 107 -17.33 13.67 9.94
CA LEU A 107 -16.23 14.64 9.89
C LEU A 107 -15.04 14.13 9.09
N VAL A 108 -14.64 12.87 9.30
CA VAL A 108 -13.53 12.24 8.56
C VAL A 108 -13.84 12.18 7.07
N GLU A 109 -15.04 11.73 6.69
CA GLU A 109 -15.44 11.67 5.28
C GLU A 109 -15.54 13.07 4.66
N SER A 110 -16.04 14.06 5.40
CA SER A 110 -16.03 15.46 4.97
C SER A 110 -14.62 16.00 4.76
N ALA A 111 -13.66 15.64 5.63
CA ALA A 111 -12.27 16.06 5.51
C ALA A 111 -11.58 15.42 4.29
N LYS A 112 -11.77 14.11 4.10
CA LYS A 112 -11.30 13.39 2.90
C LYS A 112 -11.82 14.03 1.62
N LYS A 113 -13.11 14.34 1.58
CA LYS A 113 -13.74 15.00 0.44
C LYS A 113 -13.14 16.39 0.19
N ALA A 114 -13.01 17.21 1.23
CA ALA A 114 -12.44 18.54 1.10
C ALA A 114 -10.98 18.51 0.59
N ALA A 115 -10.16 17.62 1.14
CA ALA A 115 -8.77 17.43 0.71
C ALA A 115 -8.68 16.98 -0.76
N ALA A 116 -9.52 16.02 -1.16
CA ALA A 116 -9.54 15.50 -2.53
C ALA A 116 -9.96 16.56 -3.56
N TYR A 117 -11.03 17.31 -3.29
CA TYR A 117 -11.48 18.38 -4.18
C TYR A 117 -10.41 19.45 -4.33
N ARG A 118 -9.81 19.89 -3.22
CA ARG A 118 -8.73 20.87 -3.24
C ARG A 118 -7.52 20.37 -4.02
N ALA A 119 -7.10 19.12 -3.81
CA ALA A 119 -5.97 18.53 -4.51
C ALA A 119 -6.19 18.49 -6.03
N VAL A 120 -7.39 18.11 -6.48
CA VAL A 120 -7.73 18.09 -7.91
C VAL A 120 -7.77 19.51 -8.47
N ASP A 121 -8.36 20.48 -7.76
CA ASP A 121 -8.42 21.87 -8.20
C ASP A 121 -7.04 22.52 -8.35
N GLU A 122 -6.11 22.23 -7.43
CA GLU A 122 -4.79 22.87 -7.41
C GLU A 122 -3.73 22.13 -8.25
N HIS A 123 -3.93 20.85 -8.54
CA HIS A 123 -2.86 20.03 -9.13
C HIS A 123 -3.24 19.25 -10.39
N LEU A 124 -4.51 19.22 -10.79
CA LEU A 124 -4.92 18.69 -12.08
C LEU A 124 -5.13 19.82 -13.09
N ASP A 125 -4.16 19.98 -13.98
CA ASP A 125 -4.22 20.95 -15.07
C ASP A 125 -5.09 20.41 -16.23
N ALA A 126 -5.81 21.28 -16.94
CA ALA A 126 -6.61 20.91 -18.11
C ALA A 126 -5.76 20.37 -19.27
N SER A 127 -4.47 20.70 -19.32
CA SER A 127 -3.49 20.19 -20.29
C SER A 127 -2.92 18.81 -19.94
N ALA A 128 -3.21 18.28 -18.74
CA ALA A 128 -2.77 16.95 -18.36
C ALA A 128 -3.35 15.90 -19.33
N ARG A 129 -2.56 14.88 -19.66
CA ARG A 129 -2.96 13.78 -20.54
C ARG A 129 -2.98 12.45 -19.83
N PHE A 130 -2.06 12.23 -18.89
CA PHE A 130 -1.92 10.94 -18.22
C PHE A 130 -1.96 11.13 -16.70
N VAL A 131 -2.98 10.57 -16.05
CA VAL A 131 -3.28 10.80 -14.63
C VAL A 131 -3.32 9.45 -13.91
N GLY A 132 -2.54 9.27 -12.85
CA GLY A 132 -2.66 8.07 -12.02
C GLY A 132 -3.66 8.27 -10.89
N ILE A 133 -4.43 7.22 -10.60
CA ILE A 133 -5.44 7.20 -9.56
C ILE A 133 -5.08 6.10 -8.56
N GLY A 134 -4.83 6.53 -7.33
CA GLY A 134 -4.51 5.71 -6.18
C GLY A 134 -5.63 4.76 -5.76
N SER A 135 -5.43 4.14 -4.59
CA SER A 135 -6.40 3.25 -3.95
C SER A 135 -6.73 3.76 -2.55
N GLY A 136 -7.84 3.28 -1.98
CA GLY A 136 -8.27 3.65 -0.63
C GLY A 136 -9.47 4.58 -0.59
N SER A 137 -10.00 4.76 0.62
CA SER A 137 -11.27 5.47 0.86
C SER A 137 -11.24 6.96 0.47
N THR A 138 -10.09 7.62 0.59
CA THR A 138 -9.94 9.04 0.22
C THR A 138 -9.96 9.27 -1.29
N VAL A 139 -9.41 8.34 -2.08
CA VAL A 139 -9.28 8.47 -3.54
C VAL A 139 -10.63 8.41 -4.25
N VAL A 140 -11.66 7.84 -3.62
CA VAL A 140 -13.05 7.90 -4.12
C VAL A 140 -13.45 9.34 -4.43
N TYR A 141 -13.16 10.27 -3.52
CA TYR A 141 -13.48 11.68 -3.68
C TYR A 141 -12.60 12.41 -4.70
N VAL A 142 -11.41 11.88 -5.01
CA VAL A 142 -10.57 12.41 -6.10
C VAL A 142 -11.24 12.13 -7.43
N VAL A 143 -11.73 10.91 -7.63
CA VAL A 143 -12.48 10.53 -8.84
C VAL A 143 -13.77 11.34 -8.95
N ASP A 144 -14.50 11.53 -7.85
CA ASP A 144 -15.69 12.39 -7.81
C ASP A 144 -15.37 13.83 -8.22
N ALA A 145 -14.29 14.41 -7.70
CA ALA A 145 -13.86 15.77 -8.01
C ALA A 145 -13.47 15.92 -9.49
N ILE A 146 -12.79 14.92 -10.07
CA ILE A 146 -12.46 14.89 -11.51
C ILE A 146 -13.74 14.81 -12.34
N ALA A 147 -14.65 13.90 -11.99
CA ALA A 147 -15.92 13.72 -12.70
C ALA A 147 -16.76 15.01 -12.66
N ALA A 148 -16.78 15.72 -11.53
CA ALA A 148 -17.50 16.98 -11.34
C ALA A 148 -17.01 18.12 -12.25
N LYS A 149 -15.76 18.09 -12.73
CA LYS A 149 -15.27 19.06 -13.73
C LYS A 149 -15.88 18.88 -15.12
N GLY A 150 -16.51 17.74 -15.37
CA GLY A 150 -17.25 17.44 -16.60
C GLY A 150 -16.40 16.97 -17.78
N PRO A 151 -17.02 16.32 -18.79
CA PRO A 151 -16.31 15.69 -19.90
C PRO A 151 -15.44 16.63 -20.72
N SER A 152 -15.82 17.90 -20.85
CA SER A 152 -15.01 18.89 -21.59
C SER A 152 -13.62 19.06 -20.98
N PHE A 153 -13.48 18.88 -19.67
CA PHE A 153 -12.21 18.98 -18.96
C PHE A 153 -11.35 17.72 -19.13
N TRP A 154 -11.91 16.53 -18.89
CA TRP A 154 -11.13 15.29 -18.82
C TRP A 154 -11.21 14.39 -20.06
N SER A 155 -12.00 14.74 -21.09
CA SER A 155 -12.15 13.95 -22.33
C SER A 155 -10.82 13.59 -23.00
N ASN A 156 -9.81 14.42 -22.79
CA ASN A 156 -8.47 14.29 -23.32
C ASN A 156 -7.48 13.56 -22.38
N MET A 157 -7.92 13.16 -21.19
CA MET A 157 -7.11 12.48 -20.18
C MET A 157 -7.27 10.96 -20.25
N THR A 158 -6.24 10.24 -19.83
CA THR A 158 -6.22 8.79 -19.67
C THR A 158 -5.77 8.47 -18.24
N PHE A 159 -6.50 7.58 -17.59
CA PHE A 159 -6.37 7.32 -16.16
C PHE A 159 -5.77 5.93 -15.89
N PHE A 160 -4.78 5.89 -15.01
CA PHE A 160 -4.00 4.70 -14.68
C PHE A 160 -4.29 4.25 -13.24
N PRO A 161 -4.91 3.08 -13.02
CA PRO A 161 -5.26 2.61 -11.69
C PRO A 161 -4.07 2.02 -10.94
N THR A 162 -4.12 2.06 -9.60
CA THR A 162 -3.16 1.36 -8.71
C THR A 162 -3.70 0.06 -8.10
N GLY A 163 -4.87 -0.41 -8.56
CA GLY A 163 -5.50 -1.63 -8.05
C GLY A 163 -6.91 -1.84 -8.57
N SER A 164 -7.55 -2.93 -8.14
CA SER A 164 -8.90 -3.30 -8.57
C SER A 164 -9.96 -2.27 -8.16
N GLN A 165 -9.86 -1.71 -6.94
CA GLN A 165 -10.76 -0.66 -6.47
C GLN A 165 -10.67 0.59 -7.36
N SER A 166 -9.45 1.09 -7.57
CA SER A 166 -9.16 2.23 -8.45
C SER A 166 -9.70 2.01 -9.86
N LYS A 167 -9.46 0.83 -10.44
CA LYS A 167 -9.98 0.42 -11.75
C LYS A 167 -11.51 0.44 -11.81
N GLY A 168 -12.18 0.02 -10.73
CA GLY A 168 -13.63 0.09 -10.59
C GLY A 168 -14.14 1.54 -10.56
N LEU A 169 -13.50 2.41 -9.77
CA LEU A 169 -13.87 3.82 -9.64
C LEU A 169 -13.76 4.57 -10.97
N ILE A 170 -12.64 4.41 -11.69
CA ILE A 170 -12.41 5.05 -13.00
C ILE A 170 -13.50 4.61 -13.99
N ARG A 171 -13.80 3.31 -14.05
CA ARG A 171 -14.83 2.77 -14.95
C ARG A 171 -16.23 3.28 -14.61
N ALA A 172 -16.58 3.29 -13.32
CA ALA A 172 -17.88 3.76 -12.85
C ALA A 172 -18.11 5.25 -13.15
N ALA A 173 -17.03 6.05 -13.11
CA ALA A 173 -17.07 7.47 -13.46
C ALA A 173 -17.07 7.76 -14.97
N GLY A 174 -17.01 6.74 -15.84
CA GLY A 174 -16.97 6.91 -17.29
C GLY A 174 -15.64 7.48 -17.81
N LEU A 175 -14.57 7.40 -17.02
CA LEU A 175 -13.25 7.91 -17.37
C LEU A 175 -12.47 6.91 -18.23
N ARG A 176 -11.63 7.40 -19.15
CA ARG A 176 -10.82 6.55 -20.03
C ARG A 176 -9.70 5.85 -19.24
N LEU A 177 -9.81 4.54 -19.09
CA LEU A 177 -8.86 3.72 -18.34
C LEU A 177 -7.76 3.13 -19.25
N CYS A 178 -6.53 3.08 -18.75
CA CYS A 178 -5.42 2.37 -19.36
C CYS A 178 -4.57 1.68 -18.27
N ASN A 179 -4.06 0.48 -18.54
CA ASN A 179 -3.14 -0.18 -17.61
C ASN A 179 -1.73 0.42 -17.75
N LEU A 180 -0.91 0.34 -16.69
CA LEU A 180 0.41 0.99 -16.66
C LEU A 180 1.39 0.44 -17.71
N ASP A 181 1.27 -0.85 -18.02
CA ASP A 181 2.03 -1.61 -19.01
C ASP A 181 1.64 -1.27 -20.46
N GLU A 182 0.41 -0.80 -20.68
CA GLU A 182 -0.13 -0.40 -22.00
C GLU A 182 0.16 1.07 -22.33
N ARG A 183 0.92 1.75 -21.48
CA ARG A 183 1.20 3.18 -21.61
C ARG A 183 2.01 3.46 -22.89
N PRO A 184 1.68 4.52 -23.65
CA PRO A 184 2.34 4.81 -24.91
C PRO A 184 3.84 5.10 -24.75
N LEU A 185 4.58 4.82 -25.82
CA LEU A 185 5.98 5.20 -25.96
C LEU A 185 6.10 6.62 -26.52
N GLY A 186 7.07 7.37 -26.02
CA GLY A 186 7.47 8.67 -26.52
C GLY A 186 8.38 8.57 -27.75
N PRO A 187 8.78 9.72 -28.32
CA PRO A 187 9.65 9.77 -29.50
C PRO A 187 11.04 9.14 -29.28
N ASP A 188 11.48 9.06 -28.03
CA ASP A 188 12.74 8.46 -27.60
C ASP A 188 12.65 6.94 -27.35
N GLY A 189 11.49 6.33 -27.65
CA GLY A 189 11.23 4.91 -27.45
C GLY A 189 10.99 4.53 -25.98
N LYS A 190 10.82 5.49 -25.06
CA LYS A 190 10.57 5.23 -23.63
C LYS A 190 9.10 5.44 -23.27
N LEU A 191 8.64 4.81 -22.20
CA LEU A 191 7.28 5.03 -21.69
C LEU A 191 7.05 6.50 -21.30
N VAL A 192 5.97 7.10 -21.78
CA VAL A 192 5.63 8.49 -21.46
C VAL A 192 5.31 8.62 -19.97
N ALA A 193 5.92 9.59 -19.29
CA ALA A 193 5.66 9.82 -17.86
C ALA A 193 4.24 10.32 -17.61
N LEU A 194 3.64 9.89 -16.48
CA LEU A 194 2.36 10.41 -16.01
C LEU A 194 2.53 11.87 -15.57
N ASP A 195 1.55 12.71 -15.80
CA ASP A 195 1.61 14.13 -15.44
C ASP A 195 1.44 14.34 -13.94
N VAL A 196 0.46 13.65 -13.36
CA VAL A 196 0.16 13.69 -11.93
C VAL A 196 -0.44 12.36 -11.47
N VAL A 197 -0.13 11.96 -10.24
CA VAL A 197 -0.76 10.84 -9.55
C VAL A 197 -1.35 11.37 -8.25
N PHE A 198 -2.60 11.00 -7.98
CA PHE A 198 -3.28 11.28 -6.72
C PHE A 198 -3.45 9.98 -5.95
N ASP A 199 -2.99 9.92 -4.70
CA ASP A 199 -3.11 8.72 -3.89
C ASP A 199 -3.23 9.07 -2.40
N GLY A 200 -3.76 8.15 -1.60
CA GLY A 200 -3.80 8.27 -0.15
C GLY A 200 -2.46 7.88 0.50
N ALA A 201 -2.33 8.16 1.79
CA ALA A 201 -1.28 7.61 2.64
C ALA A 201 -1.87 7.16 3.98
N ASP A 202 -1.28 6.13 4.58
CA ASP A 202 -1.66 5.66 5.92
C ASP A 202 -1.05 6.59 6.99
N GLU A 203 0.20 7.03 6.78
CA GLU A 203 0.86 8.06 7.58
C GLU A 203 1.75 8.94 6.69
N VAL A 204 1.92 10.21 7.08
CA VAL A 204 2.78 11.19 6.40
C VAL A 204 3.57 11.97 7.44
N ASP A 205 4.89 12.08 7.25
CA ASP A 205 5.75 12.91 8.10
C ASP A 205 5.95 14.33 7.52
N ALA A 206 6.66 15.18 8.26
CA ALA A 206 6.90 16.58 7.86
C ALA A 206 7.77 16.72 6.59
N ASP A 207 8.58 15.71 6.27
CA ASP A 207 9.43 15.66 5.07
C ASP A 207 8.70 15.05 3.86
N LEU A 208 7.42 14.72 4.02
CA LEU A 208 6.55 14.11 3.01
C LEU A 208 6.95 12.67 2.65
N ASN A 209 7.61 11.97 3.58
CA ASN A 209 7.73 10.52 3.52
C ASN A 209 6.38 9.91 3.92
N CYS A 210 5.99 8.85 3.23
CA CYS A 210 4.67 8.25 3.39
C CYS A 210 4.80 6.77 3.76
N ILE A 211 4.05 6.35 4.78
CA ILE A 211 3.73 4.94 5.00
C ILE A 211 2.44 4.66 4.22
N LYS A 212 2.47 3.59 3.43
CA LYS A 212 1.38 3.13 2.57
C LYS A 212 1.29 1.61 2.62
N GLY A 213 0.14 1.09 2.22
CA GLY A 213 -0.07 -0.34 2.02
C GLY A 213 -1.13 -0.96 2.91
N GLY A 214 -1.83 -0.19 3.75
CA GLY A 214 -2.97 -0.67 4.54
C GLY A 214 -4.06 -1.34 3.69
N GLY A 215 -4.21 -0.93 2.42
CA GLY A 215 -5.12 -1.51 1.43
C GLY A 215 -4.53 -2.64 0.55
N ALA A 216 -3.33 -3.14 0.86
CA ALA A 216 -2.64 -4.22 0.12
C ALA A 216 -2.40 -3.95 -1.39
N CYS A 217 -2.36 -2.68 -1.81
CA CYS A 217 -2.11 -2.26 -3.21
C CYS A 217 -0.72 -1.63 -3.43
N LEU A 218 0.15 -1.67 -2.41
CA LEU A 218 1.39 -0.89 -2.33
C LEU A 218 2.32 -1.01 -3.55
N LEU A 219 2.44 -2.22 -4.13
CA LEU A 219 3.32 -2.44 -5.28
C LEU A 219 2.88 -1.60 -6.48
N GLN A 220 1.60 -1.68 -6.85
CA GLN A 220 1.07 -0.93 -7.99
C GLN A 220 1.00 0.57 -7.68
N GLU A 221 0.67 0.96 -6.45
CA GLU A 221 0.74 2.35 -5.98
C GLU A 221 2.14 2.94 -6.21
N LYS A 222 3.18 2.21 -5.79
CA LYS A 222 4.57 2.64 -5.96
C LYS A 222 4.97 2.69 -7.44
N LEU A 223 4.61 1.69 -8.24
CA LEU A 223 4.94 1.66 -9.68
C LEU A 223 4.30 2.84 -10.44
N VAL A 224 3.06 3.19 -10.14
CA VAL A 224 2.38 4.33 -10.75
C VAL A 224 2.99 5.64 -10.25
N ALA A 225 3.30 5.76 -8.95
CA ALA A 225 3.90 6.96 -8.37
C ALA A 225 5.29 7.28 -8.94
N ILE A 226 6.18 6.29 -9.07
CA ILE A 226 7.53 6.50 -9.65
C ILE A 226 7.47 6.85 -11.14
N ALA A 227 6.38 6.48 -11.81
CA ALA A 227 6.19 6.71 -13.23
C ALA A 227 5.66 8.12 -13.55
N ALA A 228 5.46 8.95 -12.52
CA ALA A 228 4.84 10.27 -12.60
C ALA A 228 5.81 11.43 -12.37
N LYS A 229 5.51 12.57 -12.99
CA LYS A 229 6.23 13.84 -12.78
C LYS A 229 5.88 14.47 -11.44
N LYS A 230 4.64 14.32 -10.99
CA LYS A 230 4.11 14.83 -9.72
C LYS A 230 3.33 13.74 -8.99
N PHE A 231 3.60 13.59 -7.70
CA PHE A 231 2.85 12.71 -6.80
C PHE A 231 2.19 13.57 -5.72
N VAL A 232 0.87 13.48 -5.63
CA VAL A 232 0.04 14.27 -4.71
C VAL A 232 -0.60 13.32 -3.72
N VAL A 233 -0.31 13.52 -2.44
CA VAL A 233 -0.88 12.73 -1.36
C VAL A 233 -2.13 13.43 -0.85
N VAL A 234 -3.22 12.68 -0.70
CA VAL A 234 -4.51 13.17 -0.23
C VAL A 234 -4.92 12.36 1.01
N ALA A 235 -4.93 13.00 2.17
CA ALA A 235 -5.24 12.39 3.46
C ALA A 235 -5.97 13.36 4.39
#